data_AF-A0A9P3CK75-F1
#
_entry.id   AF-A0A9P3CK75-F1
#
_cell.length_a   1.000
_cell.length_b   1.000
_cell.length_c   1.000
_cell.angle_alpha   90.00
_cell.angle_beta   90.00
_cell.angle_gamma   90.00
#
_symmetry.space_group_name_H-M   'P 1'
#
loop_
_entity.id
_entity.type
_entity.pdbx_description
1 polymer ?
#
loop_
_entity_poly.entity_id
_entity_poly.type
_entity_poly.pdbx_seq_one_letter_code
_entity_poly.pdbx_strand_id
1 'polypeptide(L)'
;MASKAIDMRKAAAKFFTASHFAVAGASSNPQKFGHRIFAWYLPRDLSAIPLNPTTPSISVRGKDYDTVASPSKVLDPKHTSLSVITPPPVTAKLLQEAKEAGILAVWLQPGSFTDKELDYAIENWPDAAVGGFADGTVGGEGWCVLVDGDAAIEASKSLKRKEPASNGVNRPKRAGHRVSKRPSKHELVVGRKARVKKHVRDRIGRTENIKLRQILANLEG
;
A
#
# COMPACT_ATOMS: atom_id res chain seq x y z
N MET A 1 -8.61 -21.02 -5.90
CA MET A 1 -8.91 -19.62 -6.29
C MET A 1 -7.60 -18.99 -6.73
N ALA A 2 -7.54 -18.30 -7.87
CA ALA A 2 -6.32 -17.60 -8.26
C ALA A 2 -6.10 -16.42 -7.30
N SER A 3 -4.98 -16.38 -6.60
CA SER A 3 -4.58 -15.21 -5.82
C SER A 3 -4.47 -14.03 -6.78
N LYS A 4 -5.23 -12.96 -6.52
CA LYS A 4 -5.08 -11.71 -7.25
C LYS A 4 -3.69 -11.17 -6.85
N ALA A 5 -2.78 -11.08 -7.81
CA ALA A 5 -1.48 -10.46 -7.57
C ALA A 5 -1.69 -9.05 -7.00
N ILE A 6 -1.03 -8.73 -5.88
CA ILE A 6 -1.22 -7.46 -5.18
C ILE A 6 -0.35 -6.41 -5.86
N ASP A 7 -0.96 -5.29 -6.24
CA ASP A 7 -0.25 -4.15 -6.80
C ASP A 7 0.32 -3.31 -5.66
N MET A 8 1.60 -3.51 -5.33
CA MET A 8 2.26 -2.79 -4.23
C MET A 8 2.36 -1.28 -4.49
N ARG A 9 2.48 -0.83 -5.74
CA ARG A 9 2.47 0.62 -6.05
C ARG A 9 1.12 1.23 -5.70
N LYS A 10 0.03 0.54 -6.01
CA LYS A 10 -1.31 0.96 -5.63
C LYS A 10 -1.50 0.95 -4.11
N ALA A 11 -1.00 -0.07 -3.41
CA ALA A 11 -1.06 -0.13 -1.95
C ALA A 11 -0.25 1.01 -1.30
N ALA A 12 0.95 1.28 -1.78
CA ALA A 12 1.78 2.40 -1.34
C ALA A 12 1.09 3.75 -1.58
N ALA A 13 0.48 3.95 -2.75
CA ALA A 13 -0.32 5.13 -3.02
C ALA A 13 -1.53 5.23 -2.08
N LYS A 14 -2.22 4.12 -1.79
CA LYS A 14 -3.36 4.06 -0.85
C LYS A 14 -2.94 4.42 0.57
N PHE A 15 -1.77 3.97 1.03
CA PHE A 15 -1.20 4.33 2.34
C PHE A 15 -1.13 5.85 2.53
N PHE A 16 -0.66 6.59 1.51
CA PHE A 16 -0.58 8.05 1.57
C PHE A 16 -1.92 8.78 1.28
N THR A 17 -3.04 8.05 1.18
CA THR A 17 -4.37 8.70 1.16
C THR A 17 -4.85 9.13 2.55
N ALA A 18 -4.26 8.57 3.62
CA ALA A 18 -4.58 8.92 5.00
C ALA A 18 -4.38 10.42 5.32
N SER A 19 -5.15 10.90 6.30
CA SER A 19 -4.99 12.23 6.89
C SER A 19 -3.92 12.25 7.98
N HIS A 20 -3.75 11.12 8.67
CA HIS A 20 -2.82 10.95 9.77
C HIS A 20 -1.91 9.75 9.55
N PHE A 21 -0.75 9.78 10.21
CA PHE A 21 0.21 8.69 10.18
C PHE A 21 0.65 8.37 11.59
N ALA A 22 0.94 7.09 11.83
CA ALA A 22 1.50 6.62 13.08
C ALA A 22 2.76 5.83 12.79
N VAL A 23 3.85 6.07 13.54
CA VAL A 23 5.17 5.46 13.28
C VAL A 23 5.56 4.58 14.45
N ALA A 24 5.31 3.27 14.33
CA ALA A 24 5.64 2.29 15.35
C ALA A 24 7.13 1.93 15.36
N GLY A 25 7.77 2.12 16.51
CA GLY A 25 9.22 1.97 16.67
C GLY A 25 9.99 3.28 16.55
N ALA A 26 9.29 4.42 16.60
CA ALA A 26 9.93 5.74 16.62
C ALA A 26 10.81 5.92 17.86
N SER A 27 11.92 6.67 17.72
CA SER A 27 12.93 6.79 18.77
C SER A 27 13.66 8.14 18.71
N SER A 28 14.12 8.63 19.86
CA SER A 28 15.02 9.78 19.95
C SER A 28 16.44 9.47 19.46
N ASN A 29 16.84 8.19 19.37
CA ASN A 29 18.20 7.82 18.98
C ASN A 29 18.39 7.95 17.45
N PRO A 30 19.24 8.88 16.95
CA PRO A 30 19.42 9.12 15.52
C PRO A 30 19.99 7.93 14.73
N GLN A 31 20.67 7.00 15.42
CA GLN A 31 21.22 5.79 14.81
C GLN A 31 20.14 4.75 14.51
N LYS A 32 18.96 4.85 15.14
CA LYS A 32 17.86 3.90 14.92
C LYS A 32 17.05 4.28 13.69
N PHE A 33 16.64 3.27 12.94
CA PHE A 33 15.83 3.46 11.73
C PHE A 33 14.49 4.16 12.02
N GLY A 34 13.87 3.85 13.18
CA GLY A 34 12.65 4.53 13.62
C GLY A 34 12.80 6.04 13.81
N HIS A 35 13.98 6.54 14.18
CA HIS A 35 14.26 7.98 14.21
C HIS A 35 14.30 8.56 12.79
N ARG A 36 15.05 7.91 11.89
CA ARG A 36 15.20 8.34 10.49
C ARG A 36 13.86 8.39 9.76
N ILE A 37 13.03 7.36 9.96
CA ILE A 37 11.68 7.30 9.36
C ILE A 37 10.79 8.37 9.96
N PHE A 38 10.68 8.49 11.29
CA PHE A 38 9.84 9.54 11.87
C PHE A 38 10.27 10.93 11.39
N ALA A 39 11.57 11.20 11.36
CA ALA A 39 12.14 12.46 10.85
C ALA A 39 11.84 12.71 9.36
N TRP A 40 11.61 11.66 8.55
CA TRP A 40 11.26 11.77 7.13
C TRP A 40 9.83 12.29 6.93
N TYR A 41 8.89 11.98 7.83
CA TYR A 41 7.51 12.49 7.74
C TYR A 41 7.44 14.00 7.99
N LEU A 42 8.27 14.52 8.90
CA LEU A 42 8.19 15.90 9.39
C LEU A 42 8.30 17.00 8.30
N PRO A 43 9.31 17.01 7.40
CA PRO A 43 9.43 18.05 6.38
C PRO A 43 8.39 17.93 5.25
N ARG A 44 7.59 16.85 5.23
CA ARG A 44 6.58 16.57 4.19
C ARG A 44 5.18 17.05 4.60
N ASP A 45 5.08 17.73 5.74
CA ASP A 45 3.81 18.19 6.31
C ASP A 45 2.78 17.05 6.48
N LEU A 46 3.29 15.84 6.76
CA LEU A 46 2.46 14.69 7.07
C LEU A 46 2.23 14.67 8.58
N SER A 47 0.96 14.64 8.99
CA SER A 47 0.54 14.56 10.40
C SER A 47 0.92 13.21 11.01
N ALA A 48 2.20 13.03 11.38
CA ALA A 48 2.73 11.80 11.96
C ALA A 48 2.88 11.88 13.48
N ILE A 49 2.37 10.87 14.18
CA ILE A 49 2.61 10.67 15.62
C ILE A 49 3.55 9.48 15.86
N PRO A 50 4.47 9.57 16.84
CA PRO A 50 5.33 8.45 17.18
C PRO A 50 4.60 7.42 18.04
N LEU A 51 4.81 6.13 17.74
CA LEU A 51 4.40 5.03 18.61
C LEU A 51 5.62 4.45 19.34
N ASN A 52 5.59 4.54 20.67
CA ASN A 52 6.61 3.94 21.53
C ASN A 52 6.05 3.71 22.94
N PRO A 53 5.85 2.45 23.39
CA PRO A 53 5.30 2.18 24.72
C PRO A 53 6.29 2.41 25.87
N THR A 54 7.59 2.64 25.57
CA THR A 54 8.66 2.69 26.58
C THR A 54 9.00 4.10 27.05
N THR A 55 8.59 5.13 26.30
CA THR A 55 8.87 6.54 26.62
C THR A 55 7.66 7.40 26.29
N PRO A 56 7.27 8.36 27.14
CA PRO A 56 6.11 9.20 26.87
C PRO A 56 6.32 10.17 25.71
N SER A 57 7.57 10.56 25.41
CA SER A 57 7.92 11.43 24.28
C SER A 57 9.20 10.95 23.57
N ILE A 58 9.38 11.41 22.33
CA ILE A 58 10.66 11.31 21.61
C ILE A 58 11.12 12.68 21.12
N SER A 59 12.43 12.87 21.00
CA SER A 59 13.04 14.12 20.52
C SER A 59 13.62 13.91 19.13
N VAL A 60 13.16 14.70 18.16
CA VAL A 60 13.61 14.63 16.76
C VAL A 60 13.77 16.06 16.24
N ARG A 61 14.95 16.38 15.68
CA ARG A 61 15.28 17.73 15.17
C ARG A 61 15.06 18.85 16.20
N GLY A 62 15.36 18.59 17.47
CA GLY A 62 15.24 19.59 18.55
C GLY A 62 13.79 19.88 19.00
N LYS A 63 12.81 19.09 18.55
CA LYS A 63 11.42 19.16 19.00
C LYS A 63 11.01 17.84 19.63
N ASP A 64 10.21 17.93 20.69
CA ASP A 64 9.62 16.78 21.36
C ASP A 64 8.23 16.47 20.78
N TYR A 65 7.94 15.18 20.70
CA TYR A 65 6.71 14.62 20.18
C TYR A 65 6.17 13.59 21.17
N ASP A 66 4.97 13.81 21.66
CA ASP A 66 4.28 12.87 22.53
C ASP A 66 4.01 11.58 21.78
N THR A 67 4.24 10.46 22.45
CA THR A 67 4.03 9.13 21.89
C THR A 67 2.68 8.58 22.32
N VAL A 68 2.19 7.64 21.52
CA VAL A 68 1.15 6.71 21.96
C VAL A 68 1.74 5.32 22.09
N ALA A 69 1.22 4.51 23.01
CA ALA A 69 1.78 3.20 23.31
C ALA A 69 1.44 2.13 22.25
N SER A 70 0.29 2.27 21.59
CA SER A 70 -0.29 1.25 20.70
C SER A 70 -1.23 1.85 19.65
N PRO A 71 -1.52 1.13 18.54
CA PRO A 71 -2.50 1.55 17.54
C PRO A 71 -3.91 1.77 18.12
N SER A 72 -4.26 1.04 19.19
CA SER A 72 -5.53 1.20 19.90
C SER A 72 -5.69 2.53 20.63
N LYS A 73 -4.62 3.34 20.76
CA LYS A 73 -4.64 4.68 21.34
C LYS A 73 -4.62 5.81 20.30
N VAL A 74 -4.61 5.46 19.01
CA VAL A 74 -4.74 6.43 17.93
C VAL A 74 -6.17 7.00 17.94
N LEU A 75 -6.30 8.33 17.88
CA LEU A 75 -7.59 9.03 18.01
C LEU A 75 -8.52 8.81 16.80
N ASP A 76 -7.97 8.78 15.59
CA ASP A 76 -8.74 8.59 14.35
C ASP A 76 -8.15 7.48 13.48
N PRO A 77 -8.28 6.20 13.90
CA PRO A 77 -7.63 5.08 13.24
C PRO A 77 -8.10 4.90 11.79
N LYS A 78 -9.37 5.19 11.48
CA LYS A 78 -9.94 5.04 10.13
C LYS A 78 -9.33 5.99 9.10
N HIS A 79 -8.77 7.11 9.52
CA HIS A 79 -8.03 8.03 8.66
C HIS A 79 -6.52 8.04 8.96
N THR A 80 -6.02 7.05 9.70
CA THR A 80 -4.61 6.88 10.05
C THR A 80 -4.00 5.69 9.32
N SER A 81 -2.81 5.88 8.73
CA SER A 81 -1.97 4.77 8.25
C SER A 81 -0.79 4.52 9.17
N LEU A 82 -0.41 3.25 9.34
CA LEU A 82 0.61 2.81 10.29
C LEU A 82 1.89 2.36 9.59
N SER A 83 2.99 3.09 9.81
CA SER A 83 4.35 2.67 9.43
C SER A 83 4.96 1.85 10.56
N VAL A 84 5.43 0.63 10.27
CA VAL A 84 5.94 -0.33 11.26
C VAL A 84 7.42 -0.61 11.05
N ILE A 85 8.23 -0.38 12.10
CA ILE A 85 9.70 -0.52 12.10
C ILE A 85 10.16 -1.44 13.25
N THR A 86 9.22 -2.03 13.98
CA THR A 86 9.51 -2.86 15.14
C THR A 86 9.93 -4.28 14.73
N PRO A 87 10.64 -5.03 15.60
CA PRO A 87 10.98 -6.44 15.32
C PRO A 87 9.72 -7.31 15.10
N PRO A 88 9.79 -8.40 14.32
CA PRO A 88 8.63 -9.19 13.92
C PRO A 88 7.67 -9.60 15.05
N PRO A 89 8.13 -10.05 16.24
CA PRO A 89 7.22 -10.40 17.33
C PRO A 89 6.37 -9.23 17.84
N VAL A 90 6.90 -8.01 17.75
CA VAL A 90 6.19 -6.78 18.13
C VAL A 90 5.27 -6.35 16.98
N THR A 91 5.74 -6.43 15.73
CA THR A 91 4.92 -6.20 14.53
C THR A 91 3.65 -7.05 14.53
N ALA A 92 3.75 -8.35 14.84
CA ALA A 92 2.60 -9.24 14.89
C ALA A 92 1.50 -8.75 15.85
N LYS A 93 1.88 -8.24 17.03
CA LYS A 93 0.94 -7.66 18.00
C LYS A 93 0.34 -6.35 17.51
N LEU A 94 1.19 -5.46 16.98
CA LEU A 94 0.74 -4.17 16.44
C LEU A 94 -0.24 -4.34 15.27
N LEU A 95 -0.05 -5.33 14.40
CA LEU A 95 -0.98 -5.62 13.31
C LEU A 95 -2.34 -6.08 13.85
N GLN A 96 -2.38 -6.89 14.90
CA GLN A 96 -3.66 -7.28 15.52
C GLN A 96 -4.39 -6.05 16.09
N GLU A 97 -3.69 -5.24 16.88
CA GLU A 97 -4.25 -4.02 17.47
C GLU A 97 -4.68 -3.00 16.40
N ALA A 98 -3.90 -2.85 15.33
CA ALA A 98 -4.22 -1.98 14.20
C ALA A 98 -5.48 -2.44 13.46
N LYS A 99 -5.62 -3.75 13.24
CA LYS A 99 -6.80 -4.34 12.62
C LYS A 99 -8.05 -4.08 13.48
N GLU A 100 -7.95 -4.35 14.78
CA GLU A 100 -9.05 -4.13 15.74
C GLU A 100 -9.46 -2.66 15.83
N ALA A 101 -8.49 -1.74 15.82
CA ALA A 101 -8.75 -0.31 15.84
C ALA A 101 -9.34 0.22 14.51
N GLY A 102 -9.20 -0.52 13.41
CA GLY A 102 -9.64 -0.10 12.08
C GLY A 102 -8.67 0.88 11.40
N ILE A 103 -7.36 0.67 11.57
CA ILE A 103 -6.30 1.41 10.85
C ILE A 103 -6.51 1.28 9.34
N LEU A 104 -6.34 2.38 8.60
CA LEU A 104 -6.64 2.46 7.18
C LEU A 104 -5.73 1.58 6.30
N ALA A 105 -4.42 1.64 6.56
CA ALA A 105 -3.38 0.98 5.78
C ALA A 105 -2.14 0.77 6.63
N VAL A 106 -1.31 -0.20 6.25
CA VAL A 106 -0.07 -0.55 6.95
C VAL A 106 1.11 -0.59 5.99
N TRP A 107 2.28 -0.14 6.46
CA TRP A 107 3.54 -0.25 5.74
C TRP A 107 4.59 -0.88 6.64
N LEU A 108 5.01 -2.09 6.28
CA LEU A 108 5.97 -2.88 7.02
C LEU A 108 7.34 -2.63 6.40
N GLN A 109 8.23 -1.97 7.14
CA GLN A 109 9.56 -1.63 6.64
C GLN A 109 10.46 -2.87 6.57
N PRO A 110 11.52 -2.85 5.74
CA PRO A 110 12.50 -3.92 5.71
C PRO A 110 13.02 -4.27 7.12
N GLY A 111 13.04 -5.56 7.44
CA GLY A 111 13.43 -6.08 8.75
C GLY A 111 12.34 -6.05 9.82
N SER A 112 11.15 -5.49 9.57
CA SER A 112 10.05 -5.46 10.55
C SER A 112 9.15 -6.70 10.51
N PHE A 113 9.36 -7.63 9.58
CA PHE A 113 8.45 -8.73 9.31
C PHE A 113 9.18 -9.98 8.85
N THR A 114 8.53 -11.12 9.05
CA THR A 114 8.74 -12.35 8.28
C THR A 114 7.57 -12.55 7.32
N ASP A 115 7.57 -13.63 6.54
CA ASP A 115 6.43 -14.01 5.69
C ASP A 115 5.11 -14.03 6.48
N LYS A 116 5.15 -14.48 7.74
CA LYS A 116 3.97 -14.54 8.61
C LYS A 116 3.30 -13.17 8.82
N GLU A 117 4.08 -12.15 9.16
CA GLU A 117 3.52 -10.82 9.40
C GLU A 117 3.11 -10.13 8.10
N LEU A 118 3.85 -10.36 7.01
CA LEU A 118 3.52 -9.84 5.70
C LEU A 118 2.21 -10.45 5.15
N ASP A 119 2.06 -11.77 5.23
CA ASP A 119 0.85 -12.48 4.82
C ASP A 119 -0.36 -12.03 5.64
N TYR A 120 -0.20 -11.88 6.96
CA TYR A 120 -1.25 -11.34 7.81
C TYR A 120 -1.64 -9.91 7.39
N ALA A 121 -0.67 -9.04 7.11
CA ALA A 121 -0.97 -7.68 6.67
C ALA A 121 -1.71 -7.68 5.32
N ILE A 122 -1.26 -8.49 4.37
CA ILE A 122 -1.88 -8.64 3.05
C ILE A 122 -3.34 -9.12 3.15
N GLU A 123 -3.61 -10.11 4.00
CA GLU A 123 -4.95 -10.66 4.19
C GLU A 123 -5.90 -9.63 4.81
N ASN A 124 -5.41 -8.82 5.75
CA ASN A 124 -6.24 -7.94 6.56
C ASN A 124 -6.37 -6.50 6.02
N TRP A 125 -5.46 -6.09 5.13
CA TRP A 125 -5.53 -4.81 4.40
C TRP A 125 -5.43 -5.07 2.89
N PRO A 126 -6.48 -5.64 2.26
CA PRO A 126 -6.46 -5.92 0.83
C PRO A 126 -6.27 -4.62 0.04
N ASP A 127 -5.27 -4.60 -0.85
CA ASP A 127 -4.80 -3.42 -1.60
C ASP A 127 -4.29 -2.24 -0.72
N ALA A 128 -4.02 -2.43 0.57
CA ALA A 128 -3.60 -1.39 1.52
C ALA A 128 -2.51 -1.83 2.52
N ALA A 129 -1.91 -3.00 2.33
CA ALA A 129 -0.67 -3.41 2.98
C ALA A 129 0.52 -3.24 2.04
N VAL A 130 1.60 -2.66 2.54
CA VAL A 130 2.86 -2.44 1.81
C VAL A 130 4.00 -3.15 2.54
N GLY A 131 4.83 -3.87 1.80
CA GLY A 131 5.98 -4.59 2.33
C GLY A 131 6.56 -5.57 1.31
N GLY A 132 7.53 -6.37 1.74
CA GLY A 132 8.17 -7.40 0.92
C GLY A 132 9.04 -6.84 -0.22
N PHE A 133 9.31 -7.71 -1.19
CA PHE A 133 10.22 -7.48 -2.32
C PHE A 133 9.50 -7.45 -3.67
N ALA A 134 8.18 -7.29 -3.68
CA ALA A 134 7.40 -7.30 -4.91
C ALA A 134 7.79 -6.12 -5.82
N ASP A 135 7.67 -6.35 -7.13
CA ASP A 135 8.03 -5.39 -8.17
C ASP A 135 7.43 -4.00 -7.91
N GLY A 136 8.27 -2.98 -8.06
CA GLY A 136 7.84 -1.58 -8.10
C GLY A 136 8.57 -0.66 -7.15
N THR A 137 9.24 -1.20 -6.12
CA THR A 137 10.24 -0.49 -5.32
C THR A 137 11.54 -0.34 -6.12
N VAL A 138 12.29 0.74 -5.84
CA VAL A 138 13.68 0.91 -6.33
C VAL A 138 14.73 0.52 -5.28
N GLY A 139 14.29 0.09 -4.09
CA GLY A 139 15.16 -0.36 -3.00
C GLY A 139 15.52 -1.84 -3.13
N GLY A 140 16.81 -2.17 -2.93
CA GLY A 140 17.29 -3.56 -2.96
C GLY A 140 16.80 -4.42 -1.78
N GLU A 141 16.31 -3.79 -0.70
CA GLU A 141 15.87 -4.46 0.54
C GLU A 141 14.34 -4.52 0.68
N GLY A 142 13.59 -4.16 -0.37
CA GLY A 142 12.14 -4.12 -0.37
C GLY A 142 11.56 -2.72 -0.13
N TRP A 143 10.23 -2.66 0.00
CA TRP A 143 9.46 -1.41 0.06
C TRP A 143 9.80 -0.56 1.28
N CYS A 144 10.38 0.62 1.05
CA CYS A 144 10.88 1.48 2.12
C CYS A 144 10.36 2.90 1.99
N VAL A 145 9.79 3.48 3.05
CA VAL A 145 9.28 4.88 3.01
C VAL A 145 10.38 5.89 2.68
N LEU A 146 11.62 5.65 3.12
CA LEU A 146 12.75 6.54 2.80
C LEU A 146 13.13 6.53 1.31
N VAL A 147 12.73 5.50 0.58
CA VAL A 147 13.10 5.25 -0.82
C VAL A 147 11.89 5.49 -1.74
N ASP A 148 10.77 4.86 -1.43
CA ASP A 148 9.56 4.82 -2.27
C ASP A 148 8.48 5.82 -1.83
N GLY A 149 8.63 6.43 -0.65
CA GLY A 149 7.59 7.25 -0.03
C GLY A 149 7.21 8.48 -0.86
N ASP A 150 8.17 9.19 -1.45
CA ASP A 150 7.88 10.39 -2.27
C ASP A 150 7.13 10.03 -3.55
N ALA A 151 7.54 8.96 -4.24
CA ALA A 151 6.83 8.46 -5.41
C ALA A 151 5.40 8.01 -5.06
N ALA A 152 5.22 7.37 -3.90
CA ALA A 152 3.92 6.94 -3.42
C ALA A 152 3.00 8.12 -3.02
N ILE A 153 3.56 9.19 -2.44
CA ILE A 153 2.85 10.45 -2.18
C ILE A 153 2.34 11.06 -3.50
N GLU A 154 3.19 11.16 -4.52
CA GLU A 154 2.78 11.71 -5.81
C GLU A 154 1.67 10.85 -6.47
N ALA A 155 1.79 9.53 -6.38
CA ALA A 155 0.78 8.61 -6.88
C ALA A 155 -0.56 8.76 -6.13
N SER A 156 -0.55 9.02 -4.82
CA SER A 156 -1.77 9.15 -4.00
C SER A 156 -2.64 10.34 -4.42
N LYS A 157 -2.05 11.43 -4.92
CA LYS A 157 -2.78 12.60 -5.44
C LYS A 157 -3.73 12.23 -6.57
N SER A 158 -3.36 11.25 -7.38
CA SER A 158 -4.22 10.75 -8.46
C SER A 158 -5.41 9.93 -7.96
N LEU A 159 -5.29 9.29 -6.78
CA LEU A 159 -6.36 8.54 -6.13
C LEU A 159 -7.35 9.48 -5.44
N LYS A 160 -6.86 10.49 -4.71
CA LYS A 160 -7.71 11.49 -4.04
C LYS A 160 -8.61 12.26 -5.02
N ARG A 161 -8.18 12.45 -6.26
CA ARG A 161 -8.97 13.11 -7.33
C ARG A 161 -10.08 12.23 -7.93
N LYS A 162 -10.05 10.91 -7.72
CA LYS A 162 -11.01 9.97 -8.31
C LYS A 162 -12.16 9.61 -7.38
N GLU A 163 -12.06 9.89 -6.08
CA GLU A 163 -13.18 9.76 -5.16
C GLU A 163 -14.13 10.98 -5.36
N PRO A 164 -15.42 10.76 -5.65
CA PRO A 164 -16.35 11.86 -5.80
C PRO A 164 -16.47 12.59 -4.46
N ALA A 165 -16.21 13.91 -4.45
CA ALA A 165 -16.52 14.76 -3.32
C ALA A 165 -17.99 14.58 -2.96
N SER A 166 -18.27 14.08 -1.75
CA SER A 166 -19.63 14.01 -1.21
C SER A 166 -20.11 15.43 -0.90
N ASN A 167 -20.53 16.16 -1.93
CA ASN A 167 -21.25 17.41 -1.75
C ASN A 167 -22.67 17.09 -1.29
N GLY A 168 -22.88 17.16 0.02
CA GLY A 168 -24.21 17.28 0.61
C GLY A 168 -24.87 18.57 0.14
N VAL A 169 -25.64 18.48 -0.94
CA VAL A 169 -26.64 19.50 -1.29
C VAL A 169 -28.01 18.86 -1.16
N ASN A 170 -28.67 19.18 -0.06
CA ASN A 170 -30.08 18.88 0.17
C ASN A 170 -30.92 19.67 -0.84
N ARG A 171 -31.65 19.00 -1.73
CA ARG A 171 -32.64 19.65 -2.61
C ARG A 171 -33.94 18.83 -2.60
N PRO A 172 -35.11 19.49 -2.43
CA PRO A 172 -36.35 18.78 -2.12
C PRO A 172 -36.91 18.03 -3.33
N LYS A 173 -37.57 16.91 -3.03
CA LYS A 173 -38.29 16.06 -3.98
C LYS A 173 -39.37 16.86 -4.72
N ARG A 174 -39.40 16.75 -6.05
CA ARG A 174 -40.63 16.94 -6.83
C ARG A 174 -40.91 15.70 -7.67
N ALA A 175 -42.13 15.20 -7.50
CA ALA A 175 -42.71 14.11 -8.25
C ALA A 175 -43.01 14.52 -9.70
N GLY A 176 -42.91 13.58 -10.63
CA GLY A 176 -43.32 13.76 -12.02
C GLY A 176 -43.11 12.49 -12.83
N HIS A 177 -44.20 11.77 -13.07
CA HIS A 177 -44.29 10.60 -13.95
C HIS A 177 -43.92 10.92 -15.42
N ARG A 178 -43.15 10.06 -16.09
CA ARG A 178 -43.49 9.60 -17.46
C ARG A 178 -42.76 8.32 -17.85
N VAL A 179 -43.53 7.34 -18.29
CA VAL A 179 -43.11 6.05 -18.87
C VAL A 179 -42.69 6.24 -20.33
N SER A 180 -41.62 5.58 -20.78
CA SER A 180 -41.50 5.10 -22.17
C SER A 180 -40.51 3.92 -22.28
N LYS A 181 -40.74 3.06 -23.27
CA LYS A 181 -40.30 1.65 -23.41
C LYS A 181 -38.95 1.48 -24.17
N ARG A 182 -38.15 0.46 -23.74
CA ARG A 182 -37.25 -0.55 -24.42
C ARG A 182 -36.56 -0.25 -25.80
N PRO A 183 -35.44 -0.90 -26.22
CA PRO A 183 -35.04 -2.30 -25.95
C PRO A 183 -33.52 -2.63 -25.72
N SER A 184 -33.27 -3.94 -25.60
CA SER A 184 -32.05 -4.71 -25.25
C SER A 184 -30.92 -4.71 -26.29
N LYS A 185 -29.65 -4.77 -25.85
CA LYS A 185 -28.45 -5.03 -26.68
C LYS A 185 -27.74 -6.31 -26.24
N HIS A 186 -28.22 -7.43 -26.78
CA HIS A 186 -27.60 -8.74 -26.68
C HIS A 186 -26.84 -9.06 -27.99
N GLU A 187 -25.99 -8.16 -28.51
CA GLU A 187 -25.26 -8.42 -29.77
C GLU A 187 -24.02 -7.53 -29.94
N LEU A 188 -22.92 -7.81 -29.21
CA LEU A 188 -21.62 -7.13 -29.43
C LEU A 188 -20.39 -7.96 -28.99
N VAL A 189 -20.54 -9.25 -28.68
CA VAL A 189 -19.50 -10.04 -27.99
C VAL A 189 -18.76 -11.05 -28.90
N VAL A 190 -19.21 -11.30 -30.13
CA VAL A 190 -18.66 -12.41 -30.92
C VAL A 190 -17.40 -12.03 -31.72
N GLY A 191 -17.17 -10.74 -32.04
CA GLY A 191 -16.07 -10.32 -32.94
C GLY A 191 -14.67 -10.16 -32.32
N ARG A 192 -14.50 -10.09 -30.99
CA ARG A 192 -13.20 -9.76 -30.36
C ARG A 192 -12.34 -10.98 -29.95
N LYS A 193 -12.91 -12.18 -29.87
CA LYS A 193 -12.19 -13.39 -29.40
C LYS A 193 -11.23 -14.00 -30.44
N ALA A 194 -11.38 -13.69 -31.72
CA ALA A 194 -10.56 -14.32 -32.77
C ALA A 194 -9.17 -13.68 -32.95
N ARG A 195 -8.98 -12.40 -32.60
CA ARG A 195 -7.72 -11.67 -32.87
C ARG A 195 -6.61 -11.92 -31.84
N VAL A 196 -6.94 -12.36 -30.62
CA VAL A 196 -5.96 -12.60 -29.53
C VAL A 196 -5.24 -13.95 -29.66
N LYS A 197 -5.91 -14.99 -30.18
CA LYS A 197 -5.34 -16.34 -30.26
C LYS A 197 -4.16 -16.47 -31.25
N LYS A 198 -4.10 -15.64 -32.31
CA LYS A 198 -3.00 -15.66 -33.27
C LYS A 198 -1.71 -15.04 -32.69
N HIS A 199 -1.84 -14.05 -31.80
CA HIS A 199 -0.70 -13.28 -31.28
C HIS A 199 0.07 -13.97 -30.12
N VAL A 200 -0.54 -14.96 -29.47
CA VAL A 200 0.08 -15.75 -28.38
C VAL A 200 0.89 -16.93 -28.95
N ARG A 201 0.43 -17.58 -30.03
CA ARG A 201 1.16 -18.68 -30.67
C ARG A 201 2.49 -18.23 -31.30
N ASP A 202 2.53 -17.05 -31.91
CA ASP A 202 3.75 -16.51 -32.54
C ASP A 202 4.82 -16.05 -31.53
N ARG A 203 4.46 -15.89 -30.25
CA ARG A 203 5.38 -15.51 -29.16
C ARG A 203 6.01 -16.72 -28.48
N ILE A 204 5.22 -17.77 -28.22
CA ILE A 204 5.70 -18.99 -27.57
C ILE A 204 6.79 -19.66 -28.42
N GLY A 205 6.60 -19.74 -29.74
CA GLY A 205 7.59 -20.34 -30.65
C GLY A 205 8.92 -19.58 -30.77
N ARG A 206 8.95 -18.27 -30.51
CA ARG A 206 10.20 -17.49 -30.52
C ARG A 206 11.00 -17.68 -29.24
N THR A 207 10.34 -17.77 -28.08
CA THR A 207 11.00 -17.97 -26.78
C THR A 207 11.62 -19.35 -26.62
N GLU A 208 11.00 -20.40 -27.19
CA GLU A 208 11.59 -21.75 -27.16
C GLU A 208 12.83 -21.84 -28.07
N ASN A 209 12.83 -21.18 -29.23
CA ASN A 209 13.99 -21.18 -30.13
C ASN A 209 15.19 -20.42 -29.55
N ILE A 210 14.95 -19.34 -28.78
CA ILE A 210 16.01 -18.59 -28.09
C ILE A 210 16.62 -19.43 -26.96
N LYS A 211 15.80 -20.10 -26.14
CA LYS A 211 16.30 -20.99 -25.07
C LYS A 211 17.11 -22.16 -25.62
N LEU A 212 16.69 -22.78 -26.72
CA LEU A 212 17.44 -23.88 -27.34
C LEU A 212 18.79 -23.43 -27.90
N ARG A 213 18.86 -22.25 -28.56
CA ARG A 213 20.13 -21.69 -29.06
C ARG A 213 21.10 -21.33 -27.93
N GLN A 214 20.60 -20.86 -26.80
CA GLN A 214 21.42 -20.51 -25.64
C GLN A 214 21.97 -21.73 -24.90
N ILE A 215 21.25 -22.85 -24.92
CA ILE A 215 21.70 -24.12 -24.33
C ILE A 215 22.75 -24.78 -25.22
N LEU A 216 22.58 -24.76 -26.55
CA LEU A 216 23.55 -25.33 -27.49
C LEU A 216 24.88 -24.57 -27.50
N ALA A 217 24.87 -23.25 -27.33
CA ALA A 217 26.08 -22.43 -27.23
C ALA A 217 26.94 -22.70 -25.98
N ASN A 218 26.37 -23.32 -24.94
CA ASN A 218 27.08 -23.66 -23.70
C ASN A 218 27.64 -25.09 -23.70
N LEU A 219 27.41 -25.86 -24.76
CA LEU A 219 27.87 -27.26 -24.88
C LEU A 219 29.04 -27.42 -25.87
N GLU A 220 29.35 -26.40 -26.67
CA GLU A 220 30.46 -26.39 -27.64
C GLU A 220 31.67 -25.54 -27.20
N GLY A 221 31.70 -25.09 -25.94
CA GLY A 221 32.78 -24.26 -25.36
C GLY A 221 33.43 -24.89 -24.15
#